data_AF-A0AAP0NWQ8-F1
#
_entry.id   AF-A0AAP0NWQ8-F1
#
_cell.length_a   1.000
_cell.length_b   1.000
_cell.length_c   1.000
_cell.angle_alpha   90.00
_cell.angle_beta   90.00
_cell.angle_gamma   90.00
#
_symmetry.space_group_name_H-M   'P 1'
#
loop_
_entity.id
_entity.type
_entity.pdbx_description
1 polymer ?
#
loop_
_entity_poly.entity_id
_entity_poly.type
_entity_poly.pdbx_seq_one_letter_code
_entity_poly.pdbx_strand_id
1 'polypeptide(L)'
;MHICMDLVCINLQEDGGNWLLIVQNETVGYWPKGLVPSLDDGASHLLWGGLTFGLTNEQPAPIGNGLYPSPDLYYTSAFLAHMNIVDQKGAVIKAPTNQLESILDNRESYGLYVVDENESSTLYGGEAETDCTS
;
A
#
# COMPACT_ATOMS: atom_id res chain seq x y z
N MET A 1 1.17 -14.46 6.43
CA MET A 1 0.31 -13.70 5.48
C MET A 1 1.15 -13.37 4.27
N HIS A 2 0.67 -13.59 3.04
CA HIS A 2 1.40 -13.15 1.85
C HIS A 2 0.54 -12.20 1.03
N ILE A 3 1.16 -11.21 0.39
CA ILE A 3 0.53 -10.26 -0.51
C ILE A 3 1.31 -10.34 -1.81
N CYS A 4 0.65 -10.71 -2.90
CA CYS A 4 1.28 -10.75 -4.21
C CYS A 4 0.63 -9.72 -5.12
N MET A 5 1.46 -8.85 -5.66
CA MET A 5 1.18 -8.05 -6.85
C MET A 5 1.88 -8.75 -8.03
N ASP A 6 1.42 -8.54 -9.26
CA ASP A 6 1.89 -9.25 -10.47
C ASP A 6 3.42 -9.39 -10.62
N LEU A 7 4.20 -8.51 -9.99
CA LEU A 7 5.67 -8.49 -10.07
C LEU A 7 6.36 -8.70 -8.70
N VAL A 8 5.64 -8.63 -7.58
CA VAL A 8 6.25 -8.64 -6.24
C VAL A 8 5.36 -9.41 -5.26
N CYS A 9 5.88 -10.51 -4.71
CA CYS A 9 5.29 -11.17 -3.55
C CYS A 9 6.01 -10.72 -2.29
N ILE A 10 5.25 -10.12 -1.38
CA ILE A 10 5.59 -9.75 -0.03
C ILE A 10 5.05 -10.82 0.89
N ASN A 11 5.93 -11.54 1.59
CA ASN A 11 5.53 -12.59 2.51
C ASN A 11 5.94 -12.23 3.93
N LEU A 12 5.02 -12.34 4.87
CA LEU A 12 5.29 -12.36 6.30
C LEU A 12 5.28 -13.81 6.77
N GLN A 13 6.46 -14.32 7.09
CA GLN A 13 6.68 -15.68 7.60
C GLN A 13 7.13 -15.63 9.05
N GLU A 14 6.65 -16.58 9.85
CA GLU A 14 7.15 -16.77 11.21
C GLU A 14 8.45 -17.59 11.17
N ASP A 15 9.51 -17.05 11.78
CA ASP A 15 10.76 -17.77 12.02
C ASP A 15 11.23 -17.54 13.46
N GLY A 16 11.13 -18.57 14.30
CA GLY A 16 11.68 -18.57 15.66
C GLY A 16 11.21 -17.42 16.56
N GLY A 17 10.01 -16.88 16.33
CA GLY A 17 9.48 -15.72 17.07
C GLY A 17 9.60 -14.36 16.36
N ASN A 18 10.02 -14.33 15.09
CA ASN A 18 10.07 -13.13 14.27
C ASN A 18 9.15 -13.23 13.05
N TRP A 19 8.67 -12.09 12.58
CA TRP A 19 8.06 -11.91 11.26
C TRP A 19 9.13 -11.52 10.26
N LEU A 20 9.37 -12.36 9.25
CA LEU A 20 10.29 -12.06 8.14
C LEU A 20 9.52 -11.39 7.00
N LEU A 21 10.02 -10.28 6.48
CA LEU A 21 9.58 -9.72 5.20
C LEU A 21 10.43 -10.31 4.08
N ILE A 22 9.77 -11.08 3.23
CA ILE A 22 10.40 -11.71 2.07
C ILE A 22 9.83 -11.06 0.81
N VAL A 23 10.72 -10.59 -0.06
CA VAL A 23 10.40 -9.98 -1.35
C VAL A 23 11.06 -10.82 -2.43
N GLN A 24 10.27 -11.39 -3.35
CA GLN A 24 10.79 -12.24 -4.43
C GLN A 24 11.77 -13.34 -3.96
N ASN A 25 11.44 -13.98 -2.82
CA ASN A 25 12.24 -15.02 -2.14
C ASN A 25 13.51 -14.53 -1.42
N GLU A 26 13.76 -13.22 -1.36
CA GLU A 26 14.84 -12.66 -0.55
C GLU A 26 14.29 -12.07 0.75
N THR A 27 14.89 -12.44 1.88
CA THR A 27 14.58 -11.80 3.16
C THR A 27 15.17 -10.40 3.17
N VAL A 28 14.31 -9.39 3.17
CA VAL A 28 14.71 -7.97 3.17
C VAL A 28 14.64 -7.35 4.57
N GLY A 29 13.96 -8.00 5.53
CA GLY A 29 13.85 -7.50 6.89
C GLY A 29 13.13 -8.46 7.85
N TYR A 30 13.14 -8.11 9.15
CA TYR A 30 12.42 -8.86 10.18
C TYR A 30 11.90 -7.95 11.30
N TRP A 31 10.82 -8.39 11.97
CA TRP A 31 10.26 -7.77 13.17
C TRP A 31 10.03 -8.82 14.27
N PRO A 32 10.55 -8.63 15.49
CA PRO A 32 10.22 -9.48 16.62
C PRO A 32 8.71 -9.48 16.92
N LYS A 33 8.11 -10.66 17.14
CA LYS A 33 6.68 -10.80 17.48
C LYS A 33 6.28 -9.96 18.68
N GLY A 34 7.13 -9.89 19.70
CA GLY A 34 6.87 -9.09 20.90
C GLY A 34 6.67 -7.59 20.66
N LEU A 35 7.12 -7.06 19.52
CA LEU A 35 6.92 -5.65 19.15
C LEU A 35 5.60 -5.41 18.41
N VAL A 36 5.05 -6.45 17.76
CA VAL A 36 3.82 -6.40 16.96
C VAL A 36 2.94 -7.64 17.25
N PRO A 37 2.47 -7.80 18.51
CA PRO A 37 1.69 -8.97 18.92
C PRO A 37 0.35 -9.08 18.17
N SER A 38 -0.14 -7.97 17.60
CA SER A 38 -1.36 -7.96 16.79
C SER A 38 -1.23 -8.74 15.48
N LEU A 39 -0.01 -9.11 15.05
CA LEU A 39 0.23 -9.92 13.86
C LEU A 39 0.30 -11.43 14.16
N ASP A 40 0.25 -11.86 15.43
CA ASP A 40 0.40 -13.27 15.84
C ASP A 40 -0.56 -14.23 15.10
N ASP A 41 -1.80 -13.79 14.89
CA ASP A 41 -2.82 -14.56 14.17
C ASP A 41 -2.96 -14.14 12.68
N GLY A 42 -2.02 -13.35 12.16
CA GLY A 42 -2.08 -12.69 10.85
C GLY A 42 -2.52 -11.23 10.95
N ALA A 43 -2.62 -10.53 9.81
CA ALA A 43 -3.11 -9.16 9.81
C ALA A 43 -4.64 -9.10 9.70
N SER A 44 -5.22 -8.14 10.41
CA SER A 44 -6.65 -7.80 10.36
C SER A 44 -6.99 -6.82 9.24
N HIS A 45 -6.01 -6.02 8.79
CA HIS A 45 -6.16 -5.00 7.76
C HIS A 45 -4.96 -5.04 6.82
N LEU A 46 -5.20 -4.73 5.56
CA LEU A 46 -4.17 -4.54 4.55
C LEU A 46 -4.28 -3.11 4.05
N LEU A 47 -3.14 -2.40 3.99
CA LEU A 47 -3.06 -1.06 3.42
C LEU A 47 -1.98 -1.04 2.34
N TRP A 48 -2.25 -0.34 1.25
CA TRP A 48 -1.34 -0.17 0.11
C TRP A 48 -1.56 1.20 -0.52
N GLY A 49 -0.55 1.66 -1.27
CA GLY A 49 -0.56 2.95 -1.94
C GLY A 49 0.73 3.72 -1.70
N GLY A 50 0.61 5.04 -1.60
CA GLY A 50 1.71 5.94 -1.29
C GLY A 50 1.54 6.59 0.08
N LEU A 51 2.64 6.76 0.80
CA LEU A 51 2.71 7.56 2.02
C LEU A 51 3.77 8.64 1.83
N THR A 52 3.44 9.86 2.20
CA THR A 52 4.38 10.98 2.28
C THR A 52 4.21 11.66 3.62
N PHE A 53 5.30 12.14 4.20
CA PHE A 53 5.28 12.90 5.45
C PHE A 53 6.30 14.02 5.34
N GLY A 54 5.92 15.20 5.85
CA GLY A 54 6.84 16.30 6.11
C GLY A 54 7.18 16.32 7.60
N LEU A 55 8.41 16.71 7.95
CA LEU A 55 8.73 17.06 9.34
C LEU A 55 7.98 18.35 9.73
N THR A 56 7.98 18.69 11.03
CA THR A 56 7.36 19.93 11.50
C THR A 56 7.91 21.14 10.74
N ASN A 57 7.03 21.87 10.06
CA ASN A 57 7.35 23.00 9.15
C ASN A 57 8.04 22.64 7.82
N GLU A 58 8.12 21.36 7.46
CA GLU A 58 8.53 20.92 6.14
C GLU A 58 7.32 20.48 5.33
N GLN A 59 7.32 20.80 4.04
CA GLN A 59 6.30 20.30 3.12
C GLN A 59 6.53 18.82 2.89
N PRO A 60 5.46 18.00 2.84
CA PRO A 60 5.62 16.63 2.41
C PRO A 60 6.12 16.59 0.97
N ALA A 61 6.69 15.45 0.55
CA ALA A 61 7.13 15.29 -0.83
C ALA A 61 5.93 15.02 -1.76
N PRO A 62 5.98 15.44 -3.05
CA PRO A 62 5.00 15.03 -4.05
C PRO A 62 5.00 13.51 -4.22
N ILE A 63 3.84 12.95 -4.59
CA ILE A 63 3.67 11.51 -4.82
C ILE A 63 3.52 11.23 -6.31
N GLY A 64 4.22 10.20 -6.81
CA GLY A 64 4.17 9.79 -8.21
C GLY A 64 4.83 10.80 -9.14
N ASN A 65 4.14 11.21 -10.19
CA ASN A 65 4.59 12.27 -11.10
C ASN A 65 4.36 13.68 -10.55
N GLY A 66 3.85 13.82 -9.32
CA GLY A 66 3.49 15.11 -8.76
C GLY A 66 2.31 15.72 -9.50
N LEU A 67 1.34 14.94 -9.95
CA LEU A 67 0.08 15.43 -10.51
C LEU A 67 -1.08 14.70 -9.85
N TYR A 68 -2.24 15.35 -9.78
CA TYR A 68 -3.48 14.68 -9.42
C TYR A 68 -3.76 13.52 -10.38
N PRO A 69 -4.11 12.32 -9.88
CA PRO A 69 -4.34 11.18 -10.73
C PRO A 69 -5.60 11.38 -11.58
N SER A 70 -5.51 10.96 -12.84
CA SER A 70 -6.63 10.97 -13.78
C SER A 70 -6.49 9.80 -14.76
N PRO A 71 -7.57 9.41 -15.48
CA PRO A 71 -7.51 8.34 -16.48
C PRO A 71 -6.43 8.57 -17.55
N ASP A 72 -6.23 9.82 -17.96
CA ASP A 72 -5.27 10.20 -18.99
C ASP A 72 -3.81 10.07 -18.53
N LEU A 73 -3.58 10.01 -17.22
CA LEU A 73 -2.26 9.88 -16.61
C LEU A 73 -1.90 8.44 -16.23
N TYR A 74 -2.66 7.44 -16.68
CA TYR A 74 -2.44 6.02 -16.35
C TYR A 74 -0.97 5.56 -16.46
N TYR A 75 -0.22 6.04 -17.47
CA TYR A 75 1.17 5.67 -17.71
C TYR A 75 2.22 6.51 -16.98
N THR A 76 1.80 7.54 -16.25
CA THR A 76 2.72 8.48 -15.58
C THR A 76 2.45 8.67 -14.10
N SER A 77 1.22 8.48 -13.63
CA SER A 77 0.89 8.47 -12.21
C SER A 77 1.49 7.26 -11.50
N ALA A 78 1.64 7.35 -10.17
CA ALA A 78 1.90 6.15 -9.39
C ALA A 78 0.66 5.26 -9.45
N PHE A 79 0.89 3.95 -9.52
CA PHE A 79 -0.14 2.97 -9.82
C PHE A 79 0.10 1.69 -9.02
N LEU A 80 -0.99 1.08 -8.56
CA LEU A 80 -0.97 -0.22 -7.91
C LEU A 80 -2.21 -1.00 -8.33
N ALA A 81 -2.02 -2.28 -8.68
CA ALA A 81 -3.08 -3.13 -9.24
C ALA A 81 -2.83 -4.62 -9.03
N HIS A 82 -3.85 -5.42 -9.36
CA HIS A 82 -3.85 -6.88 -9.35
C HIS A 82 -3.42 -7.44 -8.00
N MET A 83 -3.95 -6.86 -6.94
CA MET A 83 -3.63 -7.29 -5.59
C MET A 83 -4.27 -8.63 -5.27
N ASN A 84 -3.42 -9.54 -4.83
CA ASN A 84 -3.83 -10.84 -4.32
C ASN A 84 -3.31 -11.01 -2.89
N ILE A 85 -4.14 -11.60 -2.05
CA ILE A 85 -3.85 -11.97 -0.68
C ILE A 85 -3.68 -13.48 -0.65
N VAL A 86 -2.61 -13.97 -0.06
CA VAL A 86 -2.43 -15.39 0.21
C VAL A 86 -2.74 -15.66 1.67
N ASP A 87 -3.72 -16.52 1.89
CA ASP A 87 -4.13 -16.93 3.22
C ASP A 87 -3.11 -17.86 3.89
N GLN A 88 -3.39 -18.25 5.13
CA GLN A 88 -2.53 -19.16 5.90
C GLN A 88 -2.40 -20.55 5.28
N LYS A 89 -3.28 -20.94 4.36
CA LYS A 89 -3.28 -22.24 3.66
C LYS A 89 -2.55 -22.16 2.31
N GLY A 90 -2.01 -21.00 1.95
CA GLY A 90 -1.36 -20.78 0.66
C GLY A 90 -2.35 -20.53 -0.49
N ALA A 91 -3.64 -20.33 -0.21
CA ALA A 91 -4.63 -20.03 -1.24
C ALA A 91 -4.53 -18.56 -1.65
N VAL A 92 -4.45 -18.31 -2.95
CA VAL A 92 -4.46 -16.95 -3.54
C VAL A 92 -5.91 -16.47 -3.63
N ILE A 93 -6.19 -15.36 -2.97
CA ILE A 93 -7.51 -14.72 -2.87
C ILE A 93 -7.37 -13.34 -3.50
N LYS A 94 -8.20 -13.01 -4.49
CA LYS A 94 -8.28 -11.63 -5.00
C LYS A 94 -8.69 -10.71 -3.86
N ALA A 95 -8.05 -9.56 -3.72
CA ALA A 95 -8.42 -8.60 -2.68
C ALA A 95 -9.93 -8.26 -2.80
N PRO A 96 -10.72 -8.38 -1.70
CA PRO A 96 -12.14 -8.17 -1.76
C PRO A 96 -12.45 -6.70 -2.06
N THR A 97 -13.09 -6.45 -3.19
CA THR A 97 -13.27 -5.12 -3.76
C THR A 97 -14.37 -4.34 -3.06
N ASN A 98 -15.34 -5.06 -2.48
CA ASN A 98 -16.43 -4.52 -1.67
C ASN A 98 -16.03 -4.12 -0.24
N GLN A 99 -14.78 -4.35 0.16
CA GLN A 99 -14.23 -3.95 1.47
C GLN A 99 -13.09 -2.93 1.32
N LEU A 100 -12.94 -2.35 0.13
CA LEU A 100 -11.94 -1.33 -0.14
C LEU A 100 -12.37 0.00 0.46
N GLU A 101 -11.53 0.54 1.35
CA GLU A 101 -11.67 1.89 1.86
C GLU A 101 -10.52 2.75 1.35
N SER A 102 -10.84 3.88 0.73
CA SER A 102 -9.83 4.86 0.32
C SER A 102 -9.47 5.76 1.50
N ILE A 103 -8.19 5.74 1.89
CA ILE A 103 -7.64 6.64 2.91
C ILE A 103 -6.90 7.78 2.20
N LEU A 104 -7.28 9.02 2.48
CA LEU A 104 -6.69 10.23 1.88
C LEU A 104 -6.71 11.36 2.91
N ASP A 105 -5.55 11.57 3.54
CA ASP A 105 -5.41 12.47 4.69
C ASP A 105 -5.45 13.95 4.30
N ASN A 106 -4.96 14.31 3.11
CA ASN A 106 -5.01 15.66 2.56
C ASN A 106 -5.51 15.61 1.11
N ARG A 107 -6.79 15.92 0.91
CA ARG A 107 -7.46 15.92 -0.40
C ARG A 107 -7.17 17.17 -1.23
N GLU A 108 -6.59 18.20 -0.63
CA GLU A 108 -6.20 19.45 -1.29
C GLU A 108 -4.82 19.34 -1.94
N SER A 109 -3.99 18.37 -1.52
CA SER A 109 -2.67 18.13 -2.11
C SER A 109 -2.50 16.78 -2.80
N TYR A 110 -3.37 15.79 -2.52
CA TYR A 110 -3.25 14.43 -3.05
C TYR A 110 -4.59 13.90 -3.52
N GLY A 111 -4.53 12.99 -4.49
CA GLY A 111 -5.70 12.32 -5.03
C GLY A 111 -5.51 10.82 -5.16
N LEU A 112 -6.66 10.16 -5.31
CA LEU A 112 -6.82 8.74 -5.57
C LEU A 112 -7.84 8.57 -6.69
N TYR A 113 -7.52 7.78 -7.70
CA TYR A 113 -8.41 7.45 -8.80
C TYR A 113 -8.49 5.94 -8.97
N VAL A 114 -9.67 5.36 -8.75
CA VAL A 114 -9.92 3.94 -8.94
C VAL A 114 -10.13 3.68 -10.42
N VAL A 115 -9.26 2.87 -11.03
CA VAL A 115 -9.30 2.51 -12.45
C VAL A 115 -10.21 1.31 -12.67
N ASP A 116 -10.03 0.27 -11.87
CA ASP A 116 -10.83 -0.95 -11.91
C ASP A 116 -10.97 -1.51 -10.49
N GLU A 117 -12.20 -1.48 -9.97
CA GLU A 117 -12.52 -2.04 -8.66
C GLU A 117 -12.24 -3.54 -8.63
N ASN A 118 -12.60 -4.30 -9.68
CA ASN A 118 -12.51 -5.76 -9.73
C ASN A 118 -11.06 -6.27 -9.66
N GLU A 119 -10.14 -5.46 -10.18
CA GLU A 119 -8.71 -5.76 -10.20
C GLU A 119 -7.95 -4.98 -9.13
N SER A 120 -8.65 -4.29 -8.21
CA SER A 120 -8.06 -3.45 -7.17
C SER A 120 -7.01 -2.48 -7.72
N SER A 121 -7.32 -1.88 -8.87
CA SER A 121 -6.42 -1.04 -9.66
C SER A 121 -6.66 0.44 -9.37
N THR A 122 -5.62 1.12 -8.90
CA THR A 122 -5.73 2.47 -8.37
C THR A 122 -4.52 3.31 -8.76
N LEU A 123 -4.79 4.52 -9.26
CA LEU A 123 -3.80 5.58 -9.46
C LEU A 123 -3.79 6.50 -8.25
N TYR A 124 -2.62 6.97 -7.87
CA TYR A 124 -2.44 7.91 -6.77
C TYR A 124 -1.31 8.91 -7.09
N GLY A 125 -1.40 10.11 -6.54
CA GLY A 125 -0.45 11.18 -6.82
C GLY A 125 -0.86 12.51 -6.20
N GLY A 126 -0.01 13.52 -6.37
CA GLY A 126 -0.29 14.88 -5.92
C GLY A 126 0.96 15.74 -5.76
N GLU A 127 0.76 17.05 -5.79
CA GLU A 127 1.82 18.07 -5.90
C GLU A 127 2.48 18.44 -4.57
N ALA A 128 1.98 17.94 -3.44
CA ALA A 128 2.34 18.42 -2.11
C ALA A 128 2.22 19.95 -2.02
N GLU A 129 0.99 20.46 -2.09
CA GLU A 129 0.77 21.91 -2.05
C GLU A 129 1.10 22.51 -0.69
N THR A 130 1.39 23.81 -0.73
CA THR A 130 2.04 24.58 0.34
C THR A 130 1.12 25.02 1.47
N ASP A 131 -0.18 24.74 1.40
CA ASP A 131 -1.17 25.38 2.26
C ASP A 131 -2.16 24.36 2.86
N CYS A 132 -1.68 23.51 3.76
CA CYS A 132 -2.53 22.66 4.61
C CYS A 132 -3.23 23.48 5.71
N THR A 133 -3.76 24.67 5.40
CA THR A 133 -4.55 25.49 6.34
C THR A 133 -5.90 25.81 5.73
N SER A 134 -6.87 24.94 5.95
CA SER A 134 -8.29 25.28 5.91
C SER A 134 -9.01 24.81 7.17
#